data_AF-A0AA88KM19-F1
#
_entry.id   AF-A0AA88KM19-F1
#
_cell.length_a   1.000
_cell.length_b   1.000
_cell.length_c   1.000
_cell.angle_alpha   90.00
_cell.angle_beta   90.00
_cell.angle_gamma   90.00
#
_symmetry.space_group_name_H-M   'P 1'
#
loop_
_entity.id
_entity.type
_entity.pdbx_description
1 polymer ?
#
loop_
_entity_poly.entity_id
_entity_poly.type
_entity_poly.pdbx_seq_one_letter_code
_entity_poly.pdbx_strand_id
1 'polypeptide(L)'
;MSKIFAFLGLLLVLCGVLSQLHQQPFHLVHAKEQQATVGSIKITTTTTAIESGSSLSGTITVYDSAGKVSTVSGKVSLGLLNTGATYVGSNSLSIVNGVATFSVLLSTPITSDVVLAAGLTYDGSPYIDTKVVRVNNNAGGNKDYTDYWVGQWNVQSGCDVSTCCCLDGQVIVTREGLNLVKIQSNMKGACQTSFVTLYIGGINSDTSLSAIIGTSYTIKRIGNTIQVNNVLYNRCSGSAVCTTACPRSNASSLKVSVLGFIVMLMSFLLFIL
;
A
#
# COMPACT_ATOMS: atom_id res chain seq x y z
N MET A 1 -36.10 -73.53 -9.16
CA MET A 1 -36.33 -74.24 -7.88
C MET A 1 -35.27 -73.73 -6.91
N SER A 2 -35.48 -73.30 -5.68
CA SER A 2 -36.62 -73.23 -4.77
C SER A 2 -36.15 -72.39 -3.57
N LYS A 3 -36.95 -71.39 -3.16
CA LYS A 3 -37.23 -70.89 -1.78
C LYS A 3 -36.04 -70.50 -0.88
N ILE A 4 -35.87 -69.24 -0.47
CA ILE A 4 -36.63 -68.54 0.62
C ILE A 4 -36.77 -69.43 1.86
N PHE A 5 -36.06 -69.13 2.95
CA PHE A 5 -36.49 -69.20 4.37
C PHE A 5 -35.27 -69.10 5.29
N ALA A 6 -35.15 -67.98 6.03
CA ALA A 6 -34.51 -67.91 7.35
C ALA A 6 -34.79 -66.54 7.99
N PHE A 7 -36.05 -66.33 8.39
CA PHE A 7 -36.49 -65.30 9.32
C PHE A 7 -37.31 -66.05 10.38
N LEU A 8 -36.74 -66.30 11.56
CA LEU A 8 -37.37 -66.50 12.88
C LEU A 8 -36.37 -67.25 13.79
N GLY A 9 -35.62 -66.47 14.54
CA GLY A 9 -34.75 -66.92 15.62
C GLY A 9 -34.59 -65.78 16.62
N LEU A 10 -35.71 -65.14 16.94
CA LEU A 10 -35.85 -64.13 17.98
C LEU A 10 -36.04 -64.87 19.31
N LEU A 11 -35.55 -64.24 20.38
CA LEU A 11 -36.10 -64.31 21.74
C LEU A 11 -35.61 -65.48 22.62
N LEU A 12 -34.59 -65.19 23.43
CA LEU A 12 -34.40 -65.63 24.85
C LEU A 12 -32.93 -65.84 25.23
N VAL A 13 -32.11 -64.79 25.20
CA VAL A 13 -31.01 -64.60 26.17
C VAL A 13 -30.63 -63.12 26.09
N LEU A 14 -31.14 -62.29 27.00
CA LEU A 14 -30.55 -61.01 27.47
C LEU A 14 -31.60 -60.19 28.24
N CYS A 15 -32.29 -60.84 29.19
CA CYS A 15 -32.91 -60.16 30.33
C CYS A 15 -32.20 -60.71 31.56
N GLY A 16 -31.15 -60.04 32.02
CA GLY A 16 -30.43 -60.56 33.18
C GLY A 16 -29.10 -59.92 33.55
N VAL A 17 -28.78 -58.68 33.14
CA VAL A 17 -27.78 -57.87 33.87
C VAL A 17 -28.15 -56.39 33.72
N LEU A 18 -29.20 -55.99 34.44
CA LEU A 18 -29.38 -54.60 34.83
C LEU A 18 -28.87 -54.52 36.26
N SER A 19 -27.69 -53.95 36.49
CA SER A 19 -27.32 -53.25 37.73
C SER A 19 -25.86 -52.79 37.66
N GLN A 20 -25.68 -51.48 37.80
CA GLN A 20 -24.43 -50.81 38.18
C GLN A 20 -23.33 -50.70 37.13
N LEU A 21 -23.50 -49.78 36.18
CA LEU A 21 -22.44 -48.81 35.91
C LEU A 21 -23.09 -47.46 35.65
N HIS A 22 -22.81 -46.52 36.55
CA HIS A 22 -23.09 -45.10 36.39
C HIS A 22 -22.65 -44.64 34.99
N GLN A 23 -23.60 -44.28 34.15
CA GLN A 23 -23.33 -43.45 32.98
C GLN A 23 -22.88 -42.08 33.49
N GLN A 24 -21.57 -41.88 33.59
CA GLN A 24 -21.05 -40.52 33.45
C GLN A 24 -21.35 -40.09 32.01
N PRO A 25 -22.02 -38.95 31.78
CA PRO A 25 -22.07 -38.39 30.45
C PRO A 25 -20.63 -38.03 30.10
N PHE A 26 -20.01 -38.80 29.21
CA PHE A 26 -18.88 -38.30 28.45
C PHE A 26 -19.41 -37.11 27.66
N HIS A 27 -19.27 -35.92 28.26
CA HIS A 27 -19.20 -34.68 27.51
C HIS A 27 -18.05 -34.87 26.52
N LEU A 28 -18.40 -35.28 25.31
CA LEU A 28 -17.55 -35.09 24.15
C LEU A 28 -17.51 -33.57 23.97
N VAL A 29 -16.65 -32.91 24.74
CA VAL A 29 -16.16 -31.59 24.39
C VAL A 29 -15.47 -31.83 23.06
N HIS A 30 -16.18 -31.60 21.97
CA HIS A 30 -15.55 -31.10 20.78
C HIS A 30 -14.80 -29.87 21.28
N ALA A 31 -13.52 -30.06 21.62
CA ALA A 31 -12.56 -28.99 21.50
C ALA A 31 -12.76 -28.58 20.05
N LYS A 32 -13.54 -27.51 19.85
CA LYS A 32 -13.46 -26.72 18.65
C LYS A 32 -11.97 -26.46 18.57
N GLU A 33 -11.28 -27.25 17.75
CA GLU A 33 -9.95 -26.92 17.30
C GLU A 33 -10.08 -25.45 16.94
N GLN A 34 -9.42 -24.62 17.74
CA GLN A 34 -9.55 -23.18 17.66
C GLN A 34 -8.89 -22.86 16.33
N GLN A 35 -9.69 -22.97 15.26
CA GLN A 35 -9.25 -22.76 13.89
C GLN A 35 -8.62 -21.39 13.93
N ALA A 36 -7.31 -21.33 13.71
CA ALA A 36 -6.57 -20.12 13.94
C ALA A 36 -7.21 -19.04 13.06
N THR A 37 -7.85 -18.05 13.68
CA THR A 37 -8.52 -17.00 12.94
C THR A 37 -7.51 -15.90 12.65
N VAL A 38 -7.67 -15.24 11.51
CA VAL A 38 -6.93 -14.04 11.17
C VAL A 38 -7.92 -12.88 11.16
N GLY A 39 -7.69 -11.89 12.01
CA GLY A 39 -8.40 -10.63 12.03
C GLY A 39 -7.62 -9.53 11.31
N SER A 40 -6.30 -9.49 11.48
CA SER A 40 -5.43 -8.50 10.85
C SER A 40 -3.97 -8.94 10.83
N ILE A 41 -3.14 -8.19 10.11
CA ILE A 41 -1.68 -8.24 10.21
C ILE A 41 -1.13 -6.86 10.56
N LYS A 42 0.07 -6.78 11.11
CA LYS A 42 0.73 -5.51 11.46
C LYS A 42 2.24 -5.58 11.28
N ILE A 43 2.79 -4.61 10.57
CA ILE A 43 4.22 -4.35 10.45
C ILE A 43 4.67 -3.51 11.65
N THR A 44 5.69 -4.01 12.35
CA THR A 44 6.40 -3.25 13.39
C THR A 44 7.87 -3.18 13.03
N THR A 45 8.41 -1.97 12.91
CA THR A 45 9.83 -1.74 12.64
C THR A 45 10.56 -1.37 13.92
N THR A 46 11.85 -1.68 14.00
CA THR A 46 12.69 -1.27 15.16
C THR A 46 12.92 0.23 15.22
N THR A 47 12.90 0.91 14.06
CA THR A 47 13.02 2.36 13.93
C THR A 47 11.99 2.88 12.93
N THR A 48 11.75 4.19 12.94
CA THR A 48 10.92 4.88 11.94
C THR A 48 11.74 5.58 10.86
N ALA A 49 13.06 5.63 11.03
CA ALA A 49 14.00 6.22 10.09
C ALA A 49 15.31 5.41 10.04
N ILE A 50 15.93 5.35 8.86
CA ILE A 50 17.26 4.77 8.62
C ILE A 50 18.02 5.61 7.59
N GLU A 51 19.34 5.42 7.52
CA GLU A 51 20.16 6.00 6.44
C GLU A 51 20.07 5.13 5.17
N SER A 52 20.14 5.78 4.00
CA SER A 52 20.13 5.12 2.70
C SER A 52 21.26 4.11 2.58
N GLY A 53 20.93 2.89 2.15
CA GLY A 53 21.85 1.76 2.10
C GLY A 53 21.98 1.00 3.41
N SER A 54 21.28 1.39 4.47
CA SER A 54 21.29 0.68 5.76
C SER A 54 20.20 -0.37 5.84
N SER A 55 20.37 -1.32 6.78
CA SER A 55 19.38 -2.34 7.09
C SER A 55 18.27 -1.79 7.99
N LEU A 56 17.03 -2.09 7.64
CA LEU A 56 15.84 -1.96 8.46
C LEU A 56 15.39 -3.36 8.89
N SER A 57 15.15 -3.54 10.18
CA SER A 57 14.62 -4.79 10.73
C SER A 57 13.28 -4.58 11.41
N GLY A 58 12.50 -5.65 11.52
CA GLY A 58 11.19 -5.59 12.14
C GLY A 58 10.48 -6.94 12.18
N THR A 59 9.21 -6.90 12.56
CA THR A 59 8.30 -8.03 12.60
C THR A 59 7.03 -7.75 11.82
N ILE A 60 6.41 -8.82 11.34
CA ILE A 60 5.02 -8.84 10.91
C ILE A 60 4.29 -9.78 11.87
N THR A 61 3.29 -9.24 12.57
CA THR A 61 2.48 -9.98 13.54
C THR A 61 1.08 -10.18 12.98
N VAL A 62 0.60 -11.41 13.00
CA VAL A 62 -0.76 -11.81 12.64
C VAL A 62 -1.60 -11.80 13.92
N TYR A 63 -2.70 -11.08 13.90
CA TYR A 63 -3.66 -11.05 15.00
C TYR A 63 -4.93 -11.81 14.62
N ASP A 64 -5.54 -12.46 15.61
CA ASP A 64 -6.85 -13.07 15.49
C ASP A 64 -7.97 -12.01 15.54
N SER A 65 -9.22 -12.45 15.37
CA SER A 65 -10.39 -11.55 15.42
C SER A 65 -10.65 -10.93 16.79
N ALA A 66 -10.00 -11.43 17.85
CA ALA A 66 -10.06 -10.88 19.20
C ALA A 66 -8.88 -9.94 19.52
N GLY A 67 -7.98 -9.71 18.55
CA GLY A 67 -6.80 -8.84 18.70
C GLY A 67 -5.62 -9.50 19.43
N LYS A 68 -5.61 -10.81 19.64
CA LYS A 68 -4.47 -11.56 20.19
C LYS A 68 -3.57 -12.06 19.06
N VAL A 69 -2.30 -12.34 19.36
CA VAL A 69 -1.40 -12.94 18.36
C VAL A 69 -1.94 -14.30 17.96
N SER A 70 -2.18 -14.48 16.67
CA SER A 70 -2.69 -15.72 16.10
C SER A 70 -1.63 -16.81 16.13
N THR A 71 -2.03 -18.08 16.14
CA THR A 71 -1.09 -19.23 16.06
C THR A 71 -0.84 -19.69 14.62
N VAL A 72 -1.38 -18.99 13.62
CA VAL A 72 -1.19 -19.29 12.20
C VAL A 72 0.30 -19.37 11.86
N SER A 73 0.67 -20.38 11.09
CA SER A 73 1.98 -20.52 10.46
C SER A 73 1.82 -20.58 8.95
N GLY A 74 2.82 -20.11 8.20
CA GLY A 74 2.70 -20.00 6.74
C GLY A 74 3.68 -19.02 6.12
N LYS A 75 3.25 -18.29 5.10
CA LYS A 75 4.04 -17.29 4.40
C LYS A 75 3.33 -15.94 4.37
N VAL A 76 4.11 -14.87 4.53
CA VAL A 76 3.67 -13.48 4.31
C VAL A 76 4.58 -12.83 3.29
N SER A 77 4.01 -12.05 2.37
CA SER A 77 4.80 -11.25 1.45
C SER A 77 5.20 -9.93 2.09
N LEU A 78 6.39 -9.43 1.80
CA LEU A 78 6.86 -8.10 2.19
C LEU A 78 7.50 -7.41 0.97
N GLY A 79 7.23 -6.11 0.80
CA GLY A 79 7.86 -5.32 -0.25
C GLY A 79 7.60 -3.83 -0.09
N LEU A 80 7.95 -3.05 -1.12
CA LEU A 80 7.62 -1.64 -1.21
C LEU A 80 6.41 -1.42 -2.13
N LEU A 81 5.53 -0.50 -1.74
CA LEU A 81 4.45 -0.01 -2.62
C LEU A 81 4.89 1.14 -3.50
N ASN A 82 5.85 1.95 -3.05
CA ASN A 82 6.29 3.11 -3.78
C ASN A 82 7.46 2.81 -4.72
N THR A 83 7.50 3.52 -5.84
CA THR A 83 8.68 3.56 -6.72
C THR A 83 9.74 4.51 -6.18
N GLY A 84 10.92 4.55 -6.82
CA GLY A 84 11.98 5.51 -6.50
C GLY A 84 12.83 5.14 -5.28
N ALA A 85 12.63 3.93 -4.74
CA ALA A 85 13.44 3.34 -3.69
C ALA A 85 13.93 1.94 -4.13
N THR A 86 15.12 1.56 -3.67
CA THR A 86 15.65 0.21 -3.83
C THR A 86 15.30 -0.60 -2.59
N TYR A 87 14.82 -1.83 -2.81
CA TYR A 87 14.56 -2.82 -1.77
C TYR A 87 15.43 -4.04 -2.03
N VAL A 88 16.26 -4.42 -1.06
CA VAL A 88 17.03 -5.66 -1.10
C VAL A 88 16.70 -6.49 0.13
N GLY A 89 16.04 -7.62 -0.07
CA GLY A 89 15.62 -8.52 0.99
C GLY A 89 14.65 -9.59 0.49
N SER A 90 14.28 -10.52 1.38
CA SER A 90 13.31 -11.57 1.07
C SER A 90 11.90 -10.98 0.96
N ASN A 91 11.26 -11.20 -0.19
CA ASN A 91 9.87 -10.79 -0.41
C ASN A 91 8.84 -11.81 0.12
N SER A 92 9.28 -12.97 0.59
CA SER A 92 8.45 -14.03 1.16
C SER A 92 9.07 -14.50 2.48
N LEU A 93 8.36 -14.26 3.58
CA LEU A 93 8.84 -14.52 4.94
C LEU A 93 8.03 -15.66 5.56
N SER A 94 8.68 -16.51 6.34
CA SER A 94 8.00 -17.56 7.09
C SER A 94 7.33 -16.97 8.33
N ILE A 95 6.05 -17.24 8.50
CA ILE A 95 5.32 -16.99 9.75
C ILE A 95 5.40 -18.25 10.60
N VAL A 96 5.82 -18.10 11.86
CA VAL A 96 5.78 -19.14 12.88
C VAL A 96 5.06 -18.57 14.10
N ASN A 97 3.99 -19.24 14.54
CA ASN A 97 3.15 -18.79 15.66
C ASN A 97 2.70 -17.32 15.51
N GLY A 98 2.21 -16.96 14.33
CA GLY A 98 1.71 -15.63 14.01
C GLY A 98 2.78 -14.54 13.85
N VAL A 99 4.07 -14.88 13.90
CA VAL A 99 5.14 -13.88 13.78
C VAL A 99 6.10 -14.24 12.64
N ALA A 100 6.42 -13.26 11.81
CA ALA A 100 7.55 -13.29 10.88
C ALA A 100 8.52 -12.15 11.21
N THR A 101 9.82 -12.39 11.11
CA THR A 101 10.86 -11.36 11.24
C THR A 101 11.45 -11.02 9.88
N PHE A 102 11.93 -9.80 9.72
CA PHE A 102 12.62 -9.38 8.50
C PHE A 102 13.82 -8.49 8.78
N SER A 103 14.73 -8.47 7.80
CA SER A 103 15.83 -7.53 7.69
C SER A 103 16.01 -7.20 6.22
N VAL A 104 15.87 -5.93 5.85
CA VAL A 104 15.88 -5.47 4.46
C VAL A 104 16.78 -4.25 4.34
N LEU A 105 17.49 -4.11 3.22
CA LEU A 105 18.25 -2.91 2.92
C LEU A 105 17.38 -2.00 2.05
N LEU A 106 17.28 -0.73 2.46
CA LEU A 106 16.53 0.30 1.73
C LEU A 106 17.48 1.41 1.31
N SER A 107 17.33 1.89 0.07
CA SER A 107 18.04 3.07 -0.40
C SER A 107 17.16 3.94 -1.27
N THR A 108 17.39 5.25 -1.21
CA THR A 108 16.68 6.27 -2.00
C THR A 108 17.70 7.25 -2.57
N PRO A 109 17.42 7.91 -3.71
CA PRO A 109 18.34 8.90 -4.30
C PRO A 109 18.34 10.24 -3.54
N ILE A 110 17.35 10.46 -2.69
CA ILE A 110 17.16 11.65 -1.84
C ILE A 110 16.51 11.22 -0.52
N THR A 111 16.62 12.03 0.54
CA THR A 111 15.84 11.80 1.76
C THR A 111 14.36 11.70 1.40
N SER A 112 13.74 10.53 1.64
CA SER A 112 12.38 10.23 1.19
C SER A 112 11.71 9.22 2.11
N ASP A 113 10.40 9.36 2.26
CA ASP A 113 9.57 8.35 2.90
C ASP A 113 9.25 7.23 1.91
N VAL A 114 9.33 5.98 2.39
CA VAL A 114 8.96 4.78 1.64
C VAL A 114 7.84 4.03 2.36
N VAL A 115 7.01 3.33 1.61
CA VAL A 115 5.85 2.58 2.10
C VAL A 115 6.13 1.10 1.99
N LEU A 116 6.44 0.46 3.11
CA LEU A 116 6.45 -0.99 3.22
C LEU A 116 5.02 -1.51 3.20
N ALA A 117 4.79 -2.62 2.53
CA ALA A 117 3.54 -3.36 2.60
C ALA A 117 3.79 -4.84 2.87
N ALA A 118 2.98 -5.38 3.76
CA ALA A 118 2.88 -6.79 4.04
C ALA A 118 1.55 -7.32 3.53
N GLY A 119 1.54 -8.53 3.01
CA GLY A 119 0.36 -9.18 2.48
C GLY A 119 0.28 -10.65 2.90
N LEU A 120 -0.85 -11.04 3.48
CA LEU A 120 -1.17 -12.42 3.83
C LEU A 120 -2.50 -12.78 3.18
N THR A 121 -2.57 -13.91 2.47
CA THR A 121 -3.85 -14.51 2.09
C THR A 121 -4.11 -15.68 3.02
N TYR A 122 -5.23 -15.65 3.72
CA TYR A 122 -5.65 -16.70 4.63
C TYR A 122 -7.12 -17.02 4.40
N ASP A 123 -7.43 -18.30 4.19
CA ASP A 123 -8.77 -18.78 3.86
C ASP A 123 -9.45 -17.98 2.72
N GLY A 124 -8.67 -17.73 1.66
CA GLY A 124 -9.11 -16.95 0.49
C GLY A 124 -9.23 -15.44 0.71
N SER A 125 -9.09 -14.95 1.95
CA SER A 125 -9.22 -13.52 2.28
C SER A 125 -7.84 -12.83 2.33
N PRO A 126 -7.68 -11.66 1.69
CA PRO A 126 -6.46 -10.88 1.77
C PRO A 126 -6.42 -9.99 3.02
N TYR A 127 -5.27 -9.98 3.69
CA TYR A 127 -4.95 -9.09 4.80
C TYR A 127 -3.70 -8.30 4.43
N ILE A 128 -3.79 -6.98 4.54
CA ILE A 128 -2.74 -6.06 4.12
C ILE A 128 -2.48 -5.08 5.26
N ASP A 129 -1.21 -4.80 5.52
CA ASP A 129 -0.81 -3.67 6.36
C ASP A 129 0.32 -2.90 5.68
N THR A 130 0.41 -1.61 6.00
CA THR A 130 1.40 -0.70 5.43
C THR A 130 2.11 0.09 6.50
N LYS A 131 3.41 0.34 6.30
CA LYS A 131 4.23 1.13 7.21
C LYS A 131 5.09 2.12 6.45
N VAL A 132 4.97 3.39 6.79
CA VAL A 132 5.88 4.43 6.30
C VAL A 132 7.17 4.43 7.11
N VAL A 133 8.31 4.45 6.41
CA VAL A 133 9.65 4.55 6.99
C VAL A 133 10.41 5.65 6.26
N ARG A 134 11.13 6.49 7.00
CA ARG A 134 12.00 7.51 6.42
C ARG A 134 13.36 6.92 6.04
N VAL A 135 13.79 7.12 4.81
CA VAL A 135 15.15 6.81 4.36
C VAL A 135 15.88 8.12 4.14
N ASN A 136 16.83 8.43 5.02
CA ASN A 136 17.66 9.62 4.95
C ASN A 136 18.75 9.43 3.90
N ASN A 137 18.93 10.40 3.02
CA ASN A 137 20.08 10.44 2.13
C ASN A 137 20.65 11.86 2.05
N ASN A 138 21.67 12.09 2.87
CA ASN A 138 22.35 13.39 2.93
C ASN A 138 23.03 13.79 1.61
N ALA A 139 23.38 12.83 0.74
CA ALA A 139 24.00 13.13 -0.55
C ALA A 139 23.00 13.69 -1.58
N GLY A 140 21.72 13.30 -1.50
CA GLY A 140 20.67 13.76 -2.42
C GLY A 140 20.02 15.09 -2.04
N GLY A 141 20.40 15.66 -0.89
CA GLY A 141 19.78 16.84 -0.31
C GLY A 141 18.52 16.54 0.50
N ASN A 142 18.06 17.55 1.24
CA ASN A 142 16.88 17.47 2.13
C ASN A 142 15.71 18.32 1.63
N LYS A 143 15.69 18.66 0.34
CA LYS A 143 14.60 19.44 -0.25
C LYS A 143 13.37 18.54 -0.41
N ASP A 144 12.21 19.05 0.01
CA ASP A 144 10.92 18.41 -0.25
C ASP A 144 10.35 18.92 -1.58
N TYR A 145 10.18 18.01 -2.53
CA TYR A 145 9.61 18.24 -3.85
C TYR A 145 8.13 17.89 -3.93
N THR A 146 7.53 17.34 -2.87
CA THR A 146 6.16 16.79 -2.88
C THR A 146 5.12 17.82 -3.32
N ASP A 147 5.22 19.06 -2.82
CA ASP A 147 4.27 20.14 -3.14
C ASP A 147 4.31 20.59 -4.60
N TYR A 148 5.33 20.19 -5.38
CA TYR A 148 5.41 20.47 -6.82
C TYR A 148 4.58 19.49 -7.67
N TRP A 149 4.04 18.43 -7.07
CA TRP A 149 3.31 17.35 -7.75
C TRP A 149 1.87 17.18 -7.25
N VAL A 150 1.59 17.59 -6.02
CA VAL A 150 0.25 17.52 -5.41
C VAL A 150 -0.74 18.40 -6.17
N GLY A 151 -1.95 17.87 -6.42
CA GLY A 151 -3.02 18.57 -7.14
C GLY A 151 -4.03 17.61 -7.77
N GLN A 152 -5.06 18.18 -8.39
CA GLN A 152 -6.00 17.44 -9.22
C GLN A 152 -5.72 17.71 -10.70
N TRP A 153 -5.60 16.65 -11.49
CA TRP A 153 -5.20 16.70 -12.88
C TRP A 153 -6.23 16.00 -13.75
N ASN A 154 -6.76 16.68 -14.77
CA ASN A 154 -7.66 16.05 -15.73
C ASN A 154 -6.87 15.50 -16.91
N VAL A 155 -7.02 14.20 -17.15
CA VAL A 155 -6.44 13.50 -18.31
C VAL A 155 -6.98 14.16 -19.58
N GLN A 156 -6.09 14.50 -20.50
CA GLN A 156 -6.45 15.13 -21.78
C GLN A 156 -6.56 14.07 -22.87
N SER A 157 -5.42 13.53 -23.30
CA SER A 157 -5.32 12.50 -24.34
C SER A 157 -3.88 11.96 -24.45
N GLY A 158 -3.69 10.93 -25.26
CA GLY A 158 -2.39 10.41 -25.68
C GLY A 158 -2.24 8.89 -25.53
N CYS A 159 -3.02 8.27 -24.64
CA CYS A 159 -2.92 6.84 -24.35
C CYS A 159 -3.92 6.03 -25.19
N ASP A 160 -3.43 5.02 -25.90
CA ASP A 160 -4.24 4.11 -26.71
C ASP A 160 -5.00 3.12 -25.82
N VAL A 161 -6.27 3.44 -25.54
CA VAL A 161 -7.15 2.59 -24.71
C VAL A 161 -7.43 1.21 -25.31
N SER A 162 -7.17 0.97 -26.60
CA SER A 162 -7.42 -0.35 -27.21
C SER A 162 -6.35 -1.37 -26.83
N THR A 163 -5.11 -0.91 -26.58
CA THR A 163 -3.96 -1.79 -26.28
C THR A 163 -3.28 -1.49 -24.95
N CYS A 164 -3.57 -0.34 -24.34
CA CYS A 164 -2.98 0.11 -23.10
C CYS A 164 -4.02 0.23 -21.99
N CYS A 165 -3.53 0.18 -20.75
CA CYS A 165 -4.30 0.51 -19.57
C CYS A 165 -4.01 1.96 -19.17
N CYS A 166 -4.98 2.84 -19.41
CA CYS A 166 -4.81 4.29 -19.35
C CYS A 166 -5.49 4.87 -18.11
N LEU A 167 -4.89 5.90 -17.50
CA LEU A 167 -5.59 6.74 -16.53
C LEU A 167 -6.74 7.48 -17.25
N ASP A 168 -7.86 7.69 -16.55
CA ASP A 168 -9.06 8.34 -17.12
C ASP A 168 -9.70 9.35 -16.17
N GLY A 169 -10.30 10.39 -16.75
CA GLY A 169 -10.95 11.45 -16.01
C GLY A 169 -10.00 12.25 -15.12
N GLN A 170 -10.30 12.29 -13.82
CA GLN A 170 -9.51 13.02 -12.84
C GLN A 170 -8.45 12.11 -12.18
N VAL A 171 -7.23 12.62 -12.08
CA VAL A 171 -6.12 12.07 -11.31
C VAL A 171 -5.90 12.95 -10.10
N ILE A 172 -5.98 12.36 -8.91
CA ILE A 172 -5.75 13.05 -7.63
C ILE A 172 -4.37 12.67 -7.14
N VAL A 173 -3.51 13.66 -6.91
CA VAL A 173 -2.17 13.48 -6.34
C VAL A 173 -2.15 14.11 -4.96
N THR A 174 -1.93 13.30 -3.92
CA THR A 174 -1.86 13.74 -2.52
C THR A 174 -0.46 13.52 -1.94
N ARG A 175 -0.07 14.39 -1.00
CA ARG A 175 1.11 14.19 -0.17
C ARG A 175 0.84 13.03 0.80
N GLU A 176 1.77 12.07 0.84
CA GLU A 176 1.76 11.01 1.86
C GLU A 176 2.97 11.09 2.80
N GLY A 177 4.05 11.71 2.36
CA GLY A 177 5.27 11.86 3.14
C GLY A 177 6.27 12.79 2.46
N LEU A 178 7.50 12.77 2.96
CA LEU A 178 8.61 13.53 2.41
C LEU A 178 9.07 12.91 1.08
N ASN A 179 9.04 13.70 0.00
CA ASN A 179 9.34 13.25 -1.35
C ASN A 179 8.53 12.00 -1.78
N LEU A 180 7.29 11.90 -1.29
CA LEU A 180 6.38 10.77 -1.50
C LEU A 180 4.95 11.29 -1.76
N VAL A 181 4.41 10.92 -2.93
CA VAL A 181 3.02 11.18 -3.29
C VAL A 181 2.24 9.88 -3.48
N LYS A 182 0.93 9.95 -3.24
CA LYS A 182 -0.06 8.95 -3.68
C LYS A 182 -0.84 9.51 -4.84
N ILE A 183 -1.01 8.67 -5.86
CA ILE A 183 -1.80 8.96 -7.06
C ILE A 183 -3.02 8.05 -7.03
N GLN A 184 -4.19 8.64 -7.21
CA GLN A 184 -5.46 7.92 -7.33
C GLN A 184 -6.18 8.35 -8.59
N SER A 185 -6.65 7.39 -9.38
CA SER A 185 -7.40 7.68 -10.61
C SER A 185 -8.22 6.49 -11.07
N ASN A 186 -9.20 6.78 -11.91
CA ASN A 186 -9.89 5.75 -12.68
C ASN A 186 -9.00 5.25 -13.81
N MET A 187 -9.28 4.04 -14.27
CA MET A 187 -8.59 3.36 -15.34
C MET A 187 -9.55 3.04 -16.48
N LYS A 188 -9.07 3.12 -17.72
CA LYS A 188 -9.82 2.80 -18.93
C LYS A 188 -8.93 2.08 -19.94
N GLY A 189 -9.55 1.21 -20.75
CA GLY A 189 -8.88 0.49 -21.84
C GLY A 189 -8.64 -0.97 -21.50
N ALA A 190 -7.47 -1.51 -21.89
CA ALA A 190 -7.09 -2.90 -21.67
C ALA A 190 -6.63 -3.16 -20.22
N CYS A 191 -7.46 -2.81 -19.25
CA CYS A 191 -7.22 -2.94 -17.81
C CYS A 191 -8.03 -4.08 -17.18
N GLN A 192 -7.47 -4.73 -16.15
CA GLN A 192 -8.24 -5.64 -15.29
C GLN A 192 -8.97 -4.91 -14.15
N THR A 193 -8.60 -3.66 -13.86
CA THR A 193 -9.20 -2.83 -12.80
C THR A 193 -9.73 -1.53 -13.38
N SER A 194 -10.73 -0.95 -12.73
CA SER A 194 -11.32 0.36 -13.07
C SER A 194 -10.73 1.52 -12.27
N PHE A 195 -9.89 1.22 -11.28
CA PHE A 195 -9.30 2.19 -10.37
C PHE A 195 -7.88 1.76 -9.98
N VAL A 196 -7.02 2.74 -9.73
CA VAL A 196 -5.64 2.50 -9.28
C VAL A 196 -5.26 3.44 -8.14
N THR A 197 -4.48 2.91 -7.21
CA THR A 197 -3.72 3.69 -6.22
C THR A 197 -2.24 3.37 -6.41
N LEU A 198 -1.42 4.40 -6.65
CA LEU A 198 0.02 4.27 -6.85
C LEU A 198 0.77 5.16 -5.86
N TYR A 199 1.97 4.74 -5.47
CA TYR A 199 2.87 5.56 -4.66
C TYR A 199 4.13 5.86 -5.46
N ILE A 200 4.52 7.14 -5.53
CA ILE A 200 5.78 7.56 -6.15
C ILE A 200 6.63 8.23 -5.08
N GLY A 201 7.71 7.56 -4.70
CA GLY A 201 8.71 8.07 -3.76
C GLY A 201 9.99 8.50 -4.47
N GLY A 202 10.98 8.95 -3.70
CA GLY A 202 12.28 9.37 -4.23
C GLY A 202 12.21 10.58 -5.17
N ILE A 203 11.17 11.41 -5.03
CA ILE A 203 10.97 12.59 -5.87
C ILE A 203 12.11 13.58 -5.61
N ASN A 204 12.94 13.83 -6.61
CA ASN A 204 14.16 14.63 -6.48
C ASN A 204 14.20 15.84 -7.43
N SER A 205 13.08 16.15 -8.08
CA SER A 205 12.94 17.29 -8.98
C SER A 205 11.50 17.82 -8.98
N ASP A 206 11.37 19.11 -9.25
CA ASP A 206 10.11 19.85 -9.36
C ASP A 206 9.51 19.78 -10.78
N THR A 207 10.23 19.23 -11.74
CA THR A 207 9.89 19.28 -13.18
C THR A 207 10.00 17.94 -13.86
N SER A 208 10.70 16.96 -13.29
CA SER A 208 10.82 15.62 -13.86
C SER A 208 10.95 14.57 -12.78
N LEU A 209 10.40 13.37 -13.02
CA LEU A 209 10.68 12.20 -12.21
C LEU A 209 10.59 10.92 -13.06
N SER A 210 11.15 9.83 -12.55
CA SER A 210 11.02 8.51 -13.15
C SER A 210 10.27 7.59 -12.19
N ALA A 211 9.38 6.76 -12.73
CA ALA A 211 8.59 5.80 -11.96
C ALA A 211 8.49 4.47 -12.71
N ILE A 212 8.35 3.37 -11.97
CA ILE A 212 8.12 2.04 -12.53
C ILE A 212 6.70 1.62 -12.16
N ILE A 213 5.79 1.65 -13.14
CA ILE A 213 4.37 1.30 -12.96
C ILE A 213 4.09 0.13 -13.90
N GLY A 214 4.51 -1.08 -13.51
CA GLY A 214 4.57 -2.26 -14.39
C GLY A 214 5.66 -2.17 -15.48
N THR A 215 5.93 -0.97 -16.01
CA THR A 215 7.03 -0.62 -16.91
C THR A 215 7.62 0.74 -16.52
N SER A 216 8.75 1.12 -17.10
CA SER A 216 9.42 2.39 -16.85
C SER A 216 8.71 3.55 -17.53
N TYR A 217 8.45 4.61 -16.76
CA TYR A 217 7.90 5.87 -17.22
C TYR A 217 8.81 7.03 -16.85
N THR A 218 8.89 8.00 -17.76
CA THR A 218 9.40 9.34 -17.46
C THR A 218 8.23 10.29 -17.36
N ILE A 219 8.14 11.02 -16.25
CA ILE A 219 7.08 11.98 -16.00
C ILE A 219 7.70 13.37 -16.00
N LYS A 220 7.19 14.27 -16.83
CA LYS A 220 7.65 15.66 -16.92
C LYS A 220 6.51 16.62 -16.63
N ARG A 221 6.78 17.66 -15.86
CA ARG A 221 5.86 18.76 -15.60
C ARG A 221 6.31 19.98 -16.38
N ILE A 222 5.42 20.51 -17.21
CA ILE A 222 5.61 21.70 -18.05
C ILE A 222 4.49 22.67 -17.71
N GLY A 223 4.79 23.63 -16.83
CA GLY A 223 3.78 24.52 -16.26
C GLY A 223 2.69 23.73 -15.51
N ASN A 224 1.44 23.85 -15.97
CA ASN A 224 0.29 23.14 -15.40
C ASN A 224 -0.01 21.82 -16.10
N THR A 225 0.86 21.34 -16.99
CA THR A 225 0.68 20.07 -17.70
C THR A 225 1.67 19.04 -17.19
N ILE A 226 1.21 17.82 -16.95
CA ILE A 226 2.06 16.64 -16.78
C ILE A 226 2.03 15.84 -18.08
N GLN A 227 3.21 15.45 -18.54
CA GLN A 227 3.41 14.48 -19.61
C GLN A 227 3.97 13.20 -19.00
N VAL A 228 3.33 12.08 -19.28
CA VAL A 228 3.75 10.75 -18.87
C VAL A 228 4.21 10.02 -20.13
N ASN A 229 5.50 9.71 -20.21
CA ASN A 229 6.08 9.00 -21.34
C ASN A 229 6.43 7.56 -20.94
N ASN A 230 5.78 6.59 -21.57
CA ASN A 230 6.16 5.19 -21.43
C ASN A 230 7.42 4.93 -22.26
N VAL A 231 8.51 4.52 -21.60
CA VAL A 231 9.83 4.42 -22.24
C VAL A 231 9.88 3.31 -23.30
N LEU A 232 9.06 2.27 -23.16
CA LEU A 232 9.03 1.13 -24.07
C LEU A 232 7.93 1.24 -25.13
N TYR A 233 6.78 1.80 -24.76
CA TYR A 233 5.58 1.81 -25.61
C TYR A 233 4.97 3.21 -25.68
N ASN A 234 5.45 4.05 -26.60
CA ASN A 234 4.99 5.44 -26.72
C ASN A 234 3.46 5.58 -26.90
N ARG A 235 2.78 4.57 -27.48
CA ARG A 235 1.31 4.55 -27.56
C ARG A 235 0.59 4.51 -26.21
N CYS A 236 1.28 4.13 -25.14
CA CYS A 236 0.79 4.14 -23.76
C CYS A 236 1.25 5.38 -22.98
N SER A 237 1.79 6.39 -23.66
CA SER A 237 2.09 7.70 -23.08
C SER A 237 0.81 8.54 -22.98
N GLY A 238 0.82 9.62 -22.22
CA GLY A 238 -0.36 10.48 -22.07
C GLY A 238 -0.04 11.81 -21.41
N SER A 239 -1.07 12.63 -21.24
CA SER A 239 -0.95 13.93 -20.58
C SER A 239 -2.16 14.26 -19.73
N ALA A 240 -1.94 15.08 -18.71
CA ALA A 240 -2.98 15.63 -17.85
C ALA A 240 -2.69 17.09 -17.54
N VAL A 241 -3.75 17.89 -17.43
CA VAL A 241 -3.66 19.32 -17.09
C VAL A 241 -4.22 19.51 -15.69
N CYS A 242 -3.50 20.24 -14.86
CA CYS A 242 -3.97 20.55 -13.53
C CYS A 242 -5.20 21.45 -13.58
N THR A 243 -6.23 21.10 -12.80
CA THR A 243 -7.50 21.83 -12.72
C THR A 243 -7.75 22.47 -11.37
N THR A 244 -7.21 21.91 -10.29
CA THR A 244 -7.46 22.40 -8.92
C THR A 244 -6.25 22.13 -8.03
N ALA A 245 -5.98 23.06 -7.12
CA ALA A 245 -4.83 23.02 -6.20
C ALA A 245 -3.50 22.81 -6.95
N CYS A 246 -3.30 23.52 -8.06
CA CYS A 246 -2.15 23.31 -8.91
C CYS A 246 -0.84 23.65 -8.21
N PRO A 247 0.21 22.84 -8.42
CA PRO A 247 1.51 23.13 -7.85
C PRO A 247 1.95 24.51 -8.33
N ARG A 248 2.34 25.37 -7.38
CA ARG A 248 2.78 26.73 -7.71
C ARG A 248 3.93 26.62 -8.72
N SER A 249 3.70 27.11 -9.93
CA SER A 249 4.68 27.13 -11.02
C SER A 249 5.78 28.12 -10.66
N ASN A 250 6.73 27.68 -9.85
CA ASN A 250 7.71 28.51 -9.18
C ASN A 250 7.03 29.62 -8.38
N ALA A 251 6.98 29.47 -7.06
CA ALA A 251 7.14 30.66 -6.26
C ALA A 251 8.54 31.23 -6.58
N SER A 252 8.69 31.95 -7.70
CA SER A 252 9.38 33.22 -7.67
C SER A 252 8.89 33.84 -6.39
N SER A 253 9.76 33.94 -5.39
CA SER A 253 9.34 34.51 -4.13
C SER A 253 8.78 35.87 -4.48
N LEU A 254 7.46 36.00 -4.51
CA LEU A 254 6.81 37.17 -4.00
C LEU A 254 7.20 37.18 -2.52
N LYS A 255 8.45 37.54 -2.26
CA LYS A 255 8.71 38.71 -1.43
C LYS A 255 7.77 39.77 -2.01
N VAL A 256 6.50 39.72 -1.59
CA VAL A 256 5.79 40.94 -1.30
C VAL A 256 6.73 41.59 -0.32
N SER A 257 7.62 42.42 -0.87
CA SER A 257 8.57 43.16 -0.10
C SER A 257 7.72 43.86 0.94
N VAL A 258 7.99 43.64 2.21
CA VAL A 258 7.34 44.42 3.28
C VAL A 258 7.46 45.93 2.94
N LEU A 259 8.49 46.33 2.18
CA LEU A 259 8.64 47.65 1.56
C LEU A 259 7.49 48.04 0.61
N GLY A 260 6.96 47.14 -0.22
CA GLY A 260 5.82 47.40 -1.09
C GLY A 260 4.51 47.59 -0.31
N PHE A 261 4.31 46.84 0.76
CA PHE A 261 3.17 47.03 1.66
C PHE A 261 3.30 48.33 2.46
N ILE A 262 4.52 48.67 2.95
CA ILE A 262 4.81 49.93 3.64
C ILE A 262 4.67 51.15 2.72
N VAL A 263 5.14 51.09 1.46
CA VAL A 263 4.97 52.19 0.49
C VAL A 263 3.51 52.39 0.15
N MET A 264 2.72 51.32 0.01
CA MET A 264 1.28 51.43 -0.24
C MET A 264 0.53 52.01 0.98
N LEU A 265 0.93 51.63 2.21
CA LEU A 265 0.35 52.16 3.45
C LEU A 265 0.71 53.64 3.69
N MET A 266 1.96 54.03 3.41
CA MET A 266 2.43 55.42 3.53
C MET A 266 1.79 56.34 2.48
N SER A 267 1.54 55.82 1.28
CA SER A 267 0.80 56.56 0.24
C SER A 267 -0.65 56.83 0.65
N PHE A 268 -1.28 55.90 1.37
CA PHE A 268 -2.64 56.06 1.88
C PHE A 268 -2.72 57.05 3.06
N LEU A 269 -1.70 57.10 3.91
CA LEU A 269 -1.64 58.02 5.05
C LEU A 269 -1.38 59.49 4.63
N LEU A 270 -0.65 59.71 3.53
CA LEU A 270 -0.40 61.05 2.97
C LEU A 270 -1.60 61.68 2.25
N PHE A 271 -2.66 60.91 1.97
CA PHE A 271 -3.89 61.41 1.35
C PHE A 271 -4.99 61.79 2.36
N ILE A 272 -4.82 61.42 3.64
CA ILE A 272 -5.83 61.63 4.70
C ILE A 272 -5.44 62.79 5.65
N LEU A 273 -4.19 63.28 5.57
CA LEU A 273 -3.70 64.47 6.26
C LEU A 273 -3.54 65.63 5.27
#